data_AF-A0A8I0L0M7-F1
#
_entry.id   AF-A0A8I0L0M7-F1
#
_cell.length_a   1.000
_cell.length_b   1.000
_cell.length_c   1.000
_cell.angle_alpha   90.00
_cell.angle_beta   90.00
_cell.angle_gamma   90.00
#
_symmetry.space_group_name_H-M   'P 1'
#
loop_
_entity.id
_entity.type
_entity.pdbx_description
1 polymer ?
#
loop_
_entity_poly.entity_id
_entity_poly.type
_entity_poly.pdbx_seq_one_letter_code
_entity_poly.pdbx_strand_id
1 'polypeptide(L)' 'MISLDVYRAQWLGNIRGDLLAGLVVALALIPEAIAFSIIAGVDPKVGLYASFSIAVII' A
#
# COMPACT_ATOMS: atom_id res chain seq x y z
N MET A 1 -14.18 1.28 30.18
CA MET A 1 -12.75 1.04 29.84
C MET A 1 -12.72 0.02 28.72
N ILE A 2 -12.20 0.37 27.55
CA ILE A 2 -11.97 -0.61 26.48
C ILE A 2 -10.89 -1.58 26.99
N SER A 3 -11.15 -2.88 26.97
CA SER A 3 -10.18 -3.90 27.38
C SER A 3 -9.06 -4.02 26.34
N LEU A 4 -7.85 -4.32 26.80
CA LEU A 4 -6.69 -4.52 25.92
C LEU A 4 -6.94 -5.60 24.85
N ASP A 5 -7.77 -6.59 25.15
CA ASP A 5 -8.12 -7.67 24.23
C ASP A 5 -8.99 -7.18 23.06
N VAL A 6 -9.91 -6.24 23.31
CA VAL A 6 -10.71 -5.62 22.24
C VAL A 6 -9.84 -4.77 21.33
N TYR A 7 -8.87 -4.04 21.90
CA TYR A 7 -7.92 -3.26 21.11
C TYR A 7 -7.04 -4.15 20.23
N ARG A 8 -6.53 -5.27 20.76
CA ARG A 8 -5.76 -6.25 19.98
C ARG A 8 -6.59 -6.88 18.85
N ALA A 9 -7.84 -7.22 19.12
CA ALA A 9 -8.74 -7.78 18.12
C ALA A 9 -9.10 -6.78 17.01
N GLN A 10 -9.16 -5.47 17.32
CA GLN A 10 -9.39 -4.43 16.31
C GLN A 10 -8.19 -4.23 15.38
N TRP A 11 -6.97 -4.18 15.92
CA TRP A 11 -5.76 -3.90 15.14
C TRP A 11 -5.17 -5.13 14.43
N LEU A 12 -5.31 -6.31 15.02
CA LEU A 12 -4.70 -7.55 14.54
C LEU A 12 -5.74 -8.64 14.24
N GLY A 13 -7.01 -8.27 14.12
CA GLY A 13 -8.12 -9.21 13.90
C GLY A 13 -8.02 -9.97 12.57
N ASN A 14 -7.42 -9.37 11.54
CA ASN A 14 -7.34 -9.97 10.20
C ASN A 14 -5.98 -9.82 9.50
N ILE A 15 -4.90 -10.16 10.20
CA ILE A 15 -3.53 -10.05 9.68
C ILE A 15 -3.36 -10.75 8.32
N ARG A 16 -3.97 -11.93 8.13
CA ARG A 16 -3.85 -12.68 6.87
C ARG A 16 -4.51 -11.96 5.71
N GLY A 17 -5.72 -11.42 5.93
CA GLY A 17 -6.45 -10.67 4.90
C GLY A 17 -5.72 -9.38 4.54
N ASP A 18 -5.25 -8.64 5.54
CA ASP A 18 -4.56 -7.36 5.33
C ASP A 18 -3.23 -7.55 4.57
N LEU A 19 -2.50 -8.62 4.87
CA LEU A 19 -1.24 -8.94 4.21
C LEU A 19 -1.45 -9.39 2.76
N LEU A 20 -2.48 -10.20 2.49
CA LEU A 20 -2.85 -10.58 1.12
C LEU A 20 -3.36 -9.38 0.33
N ALA A 21 -4.19 -8.52 0.93
CA ALA A 21 -4.68 -7.30 0.29
C ALA A 21 -3.54 -6.35 -0.06
N GLY A 22 -2.62 -6.10 0.87
CA GLY A 22 -1.44 -5.28 0.62
C GLY A 22 -0.57 -5.80 -0.53
N LEU A 23 -0.35 -7.12 -0.59
CA LEU A 23 0.44 -7.74 -1.66
C LEU A 23 -0.26 -7.63 -3.03
N VAL A 24 -1.55 -7.91 -3.09
CA VAL A 24 -2.34 -7.80 -4.33
C VAL A 24 -2.36 -6.35 -4.83
N VAL A 25 -2.60 -5.40 -3.94
CA VAL A 25 -2.61 -3.97 -4.28
C VAL A 25 -1.24 -3.50 -4.74
N ALA A 26 -0.15 -3.91 -4.06
CA ALA A 26 1.20 -3.57 -4.46
C ALA A 26 1.54 -4.08 -5.88
N LEU A 27 1.14 -5.31 -6.21
CA LEU A 27 1.33 -5.85 -7.56
C LEU A 27 0.50 -5.11 -8.61
N ALA A 28 -0.72 -4.69 -8.26
CA ALA A 28 -1.59 -3.91 -9.15
C ALA A 28 -1.05 -2.48 -9.42
N LEU A 29 -0.41 -1.85 -8.42
CA LEU A 29 0.14 -0.50 -8.52
C LEU A 29 1.37 -0.39 -9.43
N ILE A 30 2.12 -1.48 -9.65
CA ILE A 30 3.33 -1.45 -10.50
C ILE A 30 3.03 -0.97 -11.92
N PRO A 31 2.14 -1.61 -12.70
CA PRO A 31 1.82 -1.14 -14.05
C PRO A 31 1.16 0.25 -14.06
N GLU A 32 0.36 0.58 -13.05
CA GLU A 32 -0.32 1.88 -12.93
C GLU A 32 0.70 3.03 -12.75
N ALA A 33 1.65 2.88 -11.83
CA ALA A 33 2.69 3.88 -11.59
C ALA A 33 3.61 4.08 -12.81
N ILE A 34 3.89 3.01 -13.55
CA ILE A 34 4.66 3.07 -14.81
C ILE A 34 3.86 3.82 -15.88
N ALA A 35 2.57 3.51 -16.05
CA ALA A 35 1.71 4.18 -17.02
C ALA A 35 1.58 5.68 -16.74
N PHE A 36 1.35 6.08 -15.49
CA PHE A 36 1.28 7.49 -15.12
C PHE A 36 2.59 8.23 -15.31
N SER A 37 3.73 7.58 -15.03
CA SER A 37 5.05 8.18 -15.28
C SER A 37 5.25 8.47 -16.76
N ILE A 38 4.87 7.52 -17.62
CA ILE A 38 4.96 7.67 -19.08
C ILE A 38 4.05 8.80 -19.57
N ILE A 39 2.81 8.88 -19.08
CA ILE A 39 1.87 9.95 -19.42
C ILE A 39 2.40 11.32 -18.98
N ALA A 40 3.04 11.40 -17.82
CA ALA A 40 3.65 12.62 -17.30
C ALA A 40 4.99 12.98 -17.96
N GLY A 41 5.53 12.13 -18.85
CA GLY A 41 6.82 12.36 -19.50
C GLY A 41 8.05 12.24 -18.59
N VAL A 42 7.90 11.54 -17.45
CA VAL A 42 8.98 11.30 -16.48
C VAL A 42 9.45 9.85 -16.52
N ASP A 43 10.65 9.57 -16.00
CA ASP A 43 11.16 8.21 -15.93
C ASP A 43 10.26 7.33 -15.03
N PRO A 44 9.91 6.09 -15.43
CA PRO A 44 9.06 5.19 -14.66
C PRO A 44 9.49 4.95 -13.21
N LYS A 45 10.79 5.10 -12.90
CA LYS A 45 11.29 4.98 -11.52
C LYS A 45 10.70 6.05 -10.60
N VAL A 46 10.39 7.23 -11.12
CA VAL A 46 9.80 8.33 -10.34
C VAL A 46 8.42 7.92 -9.83
N GLY A 47 7.58 7.31 -10.66
CA GLY A 47 6.26 6.82 -10.24
C GLY A 47 6.34 5.74 -9.19
N LEU A 48 7.27 4.79 -9.33
CA LEU A 48 7.46 3.70 -8.37
C LEU A 48 7.95 4.21 -7.00
N TYR A 49 8.89 5.17 -7.00
CA TYR A 49 9.34 5.79 -5.75
C TYR A 49 8.26 6.65 -5.10
N ALA A 50 7.45 7.36 -5.90
CA ALA A 50 6.33 8.12 -5.40
C ALA A 50 5.28 7.21 -4.75
N SER A 51 4.88 6.11 -5.40
CA SER A 51 3.89 5.18 -4.87
C SER A 51 4.36 4.53 -3.56
N PHE A 52 5.65 4.15 -3.48
CA PHE A 52 6.21 3.59 -2.24
C PHE A 52 6.29 4.62 -1.12
N SER A 53 6.81 5.81 -1.41
CA SER A 53 6.99 6.86 -0.39
C SER A 53 5.66 7.30 0.21
N ILE A 54 4.63 7.42 -0.62
CA ILE A 54 3.27 7.76 -0.16
C ILE A 54 2.72 6.63 0.72
N ALA A 55 2.78 5.38 0.28
CA ALA A 55 2.23 4.25 1.04
C ALA A 55 2.89 4.02 2.41
N VAL A 56 4.11 4.49 2.63
CA VAL A 56 4.84 4.34 3.91
C VAL A 56 4.67 5.56 4.82
N ILE A 57 4.65 6.77 4.24
CA ILE A 57 4.66 8.02 5.01
C ILE A 57 3.23 8.48 5.36
N ILE A 58 2.28 8.22 4.47
CA ILE A 58 0.90 8.72 4.53
C ILE A 58 -0.04 7.55 4.82
#